data_AF-A0AAI9RAF6-F1
#
_entry.id   AF-A0AAI9RAF6-F1
#
_cell.length_a   1.000
_cell.length_b   1.000
_cell.length_c   1.000
_cell.angle_alpha   90.00
_cell.angle_beta   90.00
_cell.angle_gamma   90.00
#
_symmetry.space_group_name_H-M   'P 1'
#
loop_
_entity.id
_entity.type
_entity.pdbx_description
1 polymer ?
#
loop_
_entity_poly.entity_id
_entity_poly.type
_entity_poly.pdbx_seq_one_letter_code
_entity_poly.pdbx_strand_id
1 'polypeptide(L)'
;MIDNLLDGLKEGRIKAAEFGQGVDKAMKETLEGTNISAEQLQKWGQAVANGGKEGSAAMTDIALALSQVEDETKRNELGVKLFGR
;
A
#
# COMPACT_ATOMS: atom_id res chain seq x y z
N MET A 1 9.55 8.60 -29.36
CA MET A 1 8.11 8.32 -29.12
C MET A 1 7.97 6.84 -28.88
N ILE A 2 7.22 6.46 -27.83
CA ILE A 2 6.77 5.11 -27.45
C ILE A 2 7.81 4.09 -26.91
N ASP A 3 8.77 4.50 -26.07
CA ASP A 3 9.63 3.52 -25.34
C ASP A 3 9.43 3.49 -23.82
N ASN A 4 8.85 4.53 -23.21
CA ASN A 4 8.71 4.59 -21.75
C ASN A 4 7.43 3.90 -21.21
N LEU A 5 6.49 3.56 -22.09
CA LEU A 5 5.22 2.92 -21.69
C LEU A 5 5.36 1.40 -21.56
N LEU A 6 6.21 0.80 -22.39
CA LEU A 6 6.55 -0.63 -22.34
C LEU A 6 7.49 -0.94 -21.18
N ASP A 7 8.40 -0.02 -20.85
CA ASP A 7 9.32 -0.16 -19.71
C ASP A 7 8.57 -0.10 -18.37
N GLY A 8 7.67 0.87 -18.19
CA GLY A 8 6.80 0.96 -17.01
C GLY A 8 5.86 -0.25 -16.82
N LEU A 9 5.44 -0.91 -17.91
CA LEU A 9 4.64 -2.14 -17.84
C LEU A 9 5.48 -3.37 -17.47
N LYS A 10 6.76 -3.38 -17.88
CA LYS A 10 7.71 -4.46 -17.57
C LYS A 10 8.25 -4.32 -16.14
N GLU A 11 8.63 -3.11 -15.74
CA GLU A 11 8.92 -2.72 -14.36
C GLU A 11 7.71 -2.95 -13.46
N GLY A 12 6.50 -2.61 -13.90
CA GLY A 12 5.25 -2.86 -13.18
C GLY A 12 4.97 -4.34 -12.99
N ARG A 13 5.28 -5.20 -13.98
CA ARG A 13 5.18 -6.66 -13.86
C ARG A 13 6.26 -7.27 -12.99
N ILE A 14 7.49 -6.75 -13.02
CA ILE A 14 8.60 -7.19 -12.17
C ILE A 14 8.31 -6.76 -10.73
N LYS A 15 7.95 -5.50 -10.49
CA LYS A 15 7.50 -5.02 -9.18
C LYS A 15 6.23 -5.71 -8.70
N ALA A 16 5.28 -6.06 -9.57
CA ALA A 16 4.10 -6.85 -9.19
C ALA A 16 4.43 -8.33 -8.94
N ALA A 17 5.45 -8.89 -9.60
CA ALA A 17 5.96 -10.23 -9.31
C ALA A 17 6.79 -10.24 -8.02
N GLU A 18 7.58 -9.20 -7.75
CA GLU A 18 8.29 -8.94 -6.49
C GLU A 18 7.32 -8.52 -5.38
N PHE A 19 6.18 -7.88 -5.65
CA PHE A 19 5.06 -7.74 -4.71
C PHE A 19 4.36 -9.08 -4.51
N GLY A 20 4.20 -9.86 -5.59
CA GLY A 20 3.67 -11.22 -5.56
C GLY A 20 4.51 -12.16 -4.69
N GLN A 21 5.83 -11.97 -4.69
CA GLN A 21 6.84 -12.72 -3.95
C GLN A 21 7.30 -12.06 -2.63
N GLY A 22 7.04 -10.76 -2.45
CA GLY A 22 7.73 -9.90 -1.46
C GLY A 22 6.88 -8.75 -0.90
N VAL A 23 5.55 -8.78 -1.07
CA VAL A 23 4.69 -8.36 0.04
C VAL A 23 4.99 -9.35 1.15
N ASP A 24 5.89 -8.94 2.04
CA ASP A 24 6.39 -9.73 3.16
C ASP A 24 5.23 -10.50 3.78
N LYS A 25 5.44 -11.77 4.17
CA LYS A 25 4.36 -12.64 4.66
C LYS A 25 3.53 -11.95 5.73
N ALA A 26 4.21 -11.17 6.57
CA ALA A 26 3.61 -10.29 7.56
C ALA A 26 2.66 -9.25 6.93
N MET A 27 3.06 -8.54 5.87
CA MET A 27 2.20 -7.58 5.18
C MET A 27 1.00 -8.24 4.50
N LYS A 28 1.15 -9.44 3.94
CA LYS A 28 0.01 -10.22 3.41
C LYS A 28 -0.93 -10.65 4.53
N GLU A 29 -0.43 -11.20 5.64
CA GLU A 29 -1.25 -11.62 6.80
C GLU A 29 -1.98 -10.44 7.46
N THR A 30 -1.33 -9.27 7.56
CA THR A 30 -1.97 -8.07 8.10
C THR A 30 -3.02 -7.52 7.13
N LEU A 31 -2.90 -7.79 5.83
CA LEU A 31 -3.90 -7.41 4.81
C LEU A 31 -5.02 -8.44 4.64
N GLU A 32 -4.75 -9.72 4.90
CA GLU A 32 -5.74 -10.78 4.87
C GLU A 32 -6.84 -10.50 5.89
N GLY A 33 -8.10 -10.49 5.46
CA GLY A 33 -9.23 -10.11 6.33
C GLY A 33 -9.42 -8.60 6.51
N THR A 34 -8.66 -7.77 5.79
CA THR A 34 -8.94 -6.34 5.63
C THR A 34 -9.49 -6.08 4.22
N ASN A 35 -10.20 -4.96 4.04
CA ASN A 35 -10.59 -4.47 2.70
C ASN A 35 -9.45 -3.73 1.98
N ILE A 36 -8.21 -3.84 2.46
CA ILE A 36 -7.06 -3.10 1.92
C ILE A 36 -6.28 -4.01 0.98
N SER A 37 -6.14 -3.56 -0.26
CA SER A 37 -5.34 -4.26 -1.26
C SER A 37 -3.87 -3.84 -1.17
N ALA A 38 -2.94 -4.76 -1.47
CA ALA A 38 -1.52 -4.46 -1.55
C ALA A 38 -1.22 -3.30 -2.53
N GLU A 39 -1.93 -3.23 -3.66
CA GLU A 39 -1.84 -2.13 -4.62
C GLU A 39 -2.33 -0.79 -4.06
N GLN A 40 -3.41 -0.78 -3.27
CA GLN A 40 -3.89 0.44 -2.60
C GLN A 40 -2.86 0.96 -1.60
N LEU A 41 -2.27 0.04 -0.83
CA LEU A 41 -1.20 0.35 0.10
C LEU A 41 0.02 0.93 -0.59
N GLN A 42 0.42 0.34 -1.72
CA GLN A 42 1.54 0.83 -2.52
C GLN A 42 1.26 2.24 -3.07
N LYS A 43 0.04 2.49 -3.56
CA LYS A 43 -0.42 3.81 -3.99
C LYS A 43 -0.39 4.82 -2.86
N TRP A 44 -0.91 4.46 -1.69
CA TRP A 44 -0.90 5.35 -0.54
C TRP A 44 0.51 5.63 -0.05
N GLY A 45 1.37 4.61 0.07
CA GLY A 45 2.77 4.80 0.45
C GLY A 45 3.51 5.72 -0.51
N GLN A 46 3.29 5.58 -1.82
CA GLN A 46 3.89 6.46 -2.82
C GLN A 46 3.35 7.89 -2.75
N ALA A 47 2.05 8.06 -2.52
CA ALA A 47 1.43 9.38 -2.36
C ALA A 47 1.88 10.08 -1.06
N VAL A 48 1.95 9.35 0.06
CA VAL A 48 2.47 9.85 1.34
C VAL A 48 3.93 10.26 1.19
N ALA A 49 4.75 9.45 0.51
CA ALA A 49 6.15 9.76 0.22
C ALA A 49 6.32 10.99 -0.70
N ASN A 50 5.44 11.15 -1.70
CA ASN A 50 5.42 12.35 -2.56
C ASN A 50 4.99 13.61 -1.79
N GLY A 51 4.25 13.46 -0.69
CA GLY A 51 3.84 14.56 0.16
C GLY A 51 2.82 15.52 -0.49
N GLY A 52 2.55 16.64 0.17
CA GLY A 52 1.58 17.63 -0.31
C GLY A 52 0.13 17.16 -0.24
N LYS A 53 -0.72 17.63 -1.18
CA LYS A 53 -2.16 17.31 -1.17
C LYS A 53 -2.45 15.82 -1.35
N GLU A 54 -1.70 15.15 -2.22
CA GLU A 54 -1.89 13.72 -2.49
C GLU A 54 -1.47 12.87 -1.28
N GLY A 55 -0.38 13.24 -0.60
CA GLY A 55 0.03 12.59 0.64
C GLY A 55 -0.98 12.77 1.78
N SER A 56 -1.54 13.97 1.94
CA SER A 56 -2.61 14.21 2.93
C SER A 56 -3.89 13.44 2.61
N ALA A 57 -4.28 13.34 1.34
CA ALA A 57 -5.42 12.54 0.92
C ALA A 57 -5.17 11.05 1.21
N ALA A 58 -4.00 10.54 0.82
CA ALA A 58 -3.61 9.15 1.06
C ALA A 58 -3.57 8.79 2.55
N MET A 59 -3.08 9.67 3.43
CA MET A 59 -3.16 9.45 4.88
C MET A 59 -4.60 9.33 5.38
N THR A 60 -5.51 10.12 4.82
CA THR A 60 -6.94 10.08 5.18
C THR A 60 -7.58 8.79 4.71
N ASP A 61 -7.30 8.36 3.47
CA ASP A 61 -7.78 7.09 2.93
C ASP A 61 -7.23 5.89 3.71
N ILE A 62 -5.94 5.91 4.07
CA ILE A 62 -5.35 4.89 4.96
C ILE A 62 -6.12 4.84 6.28
N ALA A 63 -6.32 5.98 6.94
CA ALA A 63 -7.01 6.02 8.23
C ALA A 63 -8.45 5.52 8.15
N LEU A 64 -9.16 5.87 7.07
CA LEU A 64 -10.53 5.41 6.82
C LEU A 64 -10.56 3.89 6.60
N ALA A 65 -9.66 3.37 5.77
CA ALA A 65 -9.57 1.95 5.50
C ALA A 65 -9.18 1.16 6.75
N LEU A 66 -8.27 1.68 7.57
CA LEU A 66 -7.92 1.12 8.88
C LEU A 66 -9.12 1.11 9.83
N SER A 67 -9.97 2.14 9.82
CA SER A 67 -11.19 2.16 10.63
C SER A 67 -12.23 1.11 10.20
N GLN A 68 -12.18 0.67 8.95
CA GLN A 68 -13.01 -0.40 8.40
C GLN A 68 -12.42 -1.79 8.64
N VAL A 69 -11.19 -1.89 9.17
CA VAL A 69 -10.63 -3.16 9.63
C VAL A 69 -11.30 -3.53 10.94
N GLU A 70 -12.08 -4.62 10.92
CA GLU A 70 -12.79 -5.14 12.09
C GLU A 70 -11.83 -5.67 13.17
N ASP A 71 -10.67 -6.19 12.74
CA ASP A 71 -9.65 -6.71 13.65
C ASP A 71 -8.77 -5.59 14.21
N GLU A 72 -8.98 -5.23 15.48
CA GLU A 72 -8.21 -4.19 16.15
C GLU A 72 -6.71 -4.46 16.18
N THR A 73 -6.29 -5.73 16.22
CA THR A 73 -4.87 -6.11 16.22
C THR A 73 -4.25 -5.77 14.89
N LYS A 74 -4.91 -6.17 13.78
CA LYS A 74 -4.45 -5.85 12.42
C LYS A 74 -4.46 -4.36 12.15
N ARG A 75 -5.50 -3.66 12.58
CA ARG A 75 -5.59 -2.20 12.48
C ARG A 75 -4.40 -1.53 13.16
N ASN A 76 -4.03 -1.99 14.35
CA ASN A 76 -2.94 -1.41 15.12
C ASN A 76 -1.57 -1.75 14.49
N GLU A 77 -1.37 -2.99 14.03
CA GLU A 77 -0.16 -3.39 13.30
C GLU A 77 0.03 -2.58 12.01
N LEU A 78 -1.02 -2.43 11.19
CA LEU A 78 -0.96 -1.62 9.98
C LEU A 78 -0.73 -0.15 10.34
N GLY A 79 -1.41 0.38 11.35
CA GLY A 79 -1.21 1.75 11.83
C GLY A 79 0.24 2.02 12.23
N VAL A 80 0.84 1.11 13.01
CA VAL A 80 2.25 1.20 13.42
C VAL A 80 3.19 1.08 12.21
N LYS A 81 2.95 0.15 11.28
CA LYS A 81 3.77 -0.01 10.07
C LYS A 81 3.68 1.20 9.13
N LEU A 82 2.52 1.83 9.01
CA LEU A 82 2.27 2.90 8.04
C LEU A 82 2.62 4.28 8.57
N PHE A 83 2.39 4.52 9.85
CA PHE A 83 2.62 5.83 10.47
C PHE A 83 3.88 5.89 11.31
N GLY A 84 4.58 4.76 11.53
CA GLY A 84 5.91 4.68 12.12
C GLY A 84 6.09 5.62 13.31
N ARG A 85 5.44 5.33 14.43
CA ARG A 85 5.64 6.12 15.65
C ARG A 85 7.01 5.86 16.25
#